data_AF-A0A9W8I9X9-F1
#
_entry.id   AF-A0A9W8I9X9-F1
#
_cell.length_a   1.000
_cell.length_b   1.000
_cell.length_c   1.000
_cell.angle_alpha   90.00
_cell.angle_beta   90.00
_cell.angle_gamma   90.00
#
_symmetry.space_group_name_H-M   'P 1'
#
loop_
_entity.id
_entity.type
_entity.pdbx_description
1 polymer ?
#
loop_
_entity_poly.entity_id
_entity_poly.type
_entity_poly.pdbx_seq_one_letter_code
_entity_poly.pdbx_strand_id
1 'polypeptide(L)'
;MTSKRTQLPQSPRRTIWQMYKGIEPRYRILLGLGFMGFSMFGLWASDKLEEAFPAPGDTRVTHISHRDLAASSNEPSTKQPKP
;
A
#
# COMPACT_ATOMS: atom_id res chain seq x y z
N MET A 1 -0.04 56.07 -23.37
CA MET A 1 1.04 55.06 -23.34
C MET A 1 0.45 53.74 -22.87
N THR A 2 0.20 52.81 -23.79
CA THR A 2 -0.52 51.55 -23.52
C THR A 2 0.51 50.42 -23.51
N SER A 3 0.90 49.96 -22.32
CA SER A 3 1.85 48.84 -22.18
C SER A 3 1.21 47.56 -22.71
N LYS A 4 1.72 47.07 -23.85
CA LYS A 4 1.41 45.72 -24.35
C LYS A 4 2.06 44.72 -23.40
N ARG A 5 1.27 44.15 -22.49
CA ARG A 5 1.71 43.08 -21.60
C ARG A 5 1.93 41.84 -22.45
N THR A 6 3.19 41.51 -22.72
CA THR A 6 3.60 40.30 -23.45
C THR A 6 3.01 39.08 -22.75
N GLN A 7 2.00 38.47 -23.37
CA GLN A 7 1.42 37.22 -22.89
C GLN A 7 2.39 36.09 -23.29
N LEU A 8 3.08 35.52 -22.31
CA LEU A 8 3.86 34.30 -22.51
C LEU A 8 2.90 33.18 -22.96
N PRO A 9 3.29 32.33 -23.92
CA PRO A 9 2.42 31.25 -24.38
C PRO A 9 2.12 30.33 -23.18
N GLN A 10 0.87 30.37 -22.69
CA GLN A 10 0.41 29.40 -21.72
C GLN A 10 0.42 28.03 -22.39
N SER A 11 1.42 27.21 -22.02
CA SER A 11 1.48 25.82 -22.44
C SER A 11 0.19 25.13 -21.98
N PRO A 12 -0.60 24.52 -22.89
CA PRO A 12 -1.83 23.84 -22.50
C PRO A 12 -1.51 22.80 -21.43
N ARG A 13 -1.98 23.01 -20.20
CA ARG A 13 -1.84 22.02 -19.12
C ARG A 13 -2.72 20.83 -19.49
N ARG A 14 -2.15 19.87 -20.21
CA ARG A 14 -2.82 18.61 -20.53
C ARG A 14 -3.04 17.87 -19.22
N THR A 15 -4.27 17.43 -18.99
CA THR A 15 -4.56 16.56 -17.86
C THR A 15 -3.87 15.22 -18.07
N ILE A 16 -3.59 14.49 -16.99
CA ILE A 16 -3.02 13.14 -17.04
C ILE A 16 -3.85 12.24 -17.98
N TRP A 17 -5.17 12.41 -17.96
CA TRP A 17 -6.09 11.72 -18.86
C TRP A 17 -5.89 12.09 -20.34
N GLN A 18 -5.70 13.37 -20.65
CA GLN A 18 -5.41 13.80 -22.03
C GLN A 18 -4.05 13.29 -22.51
N MET A 19 -3.05 13.22 -21.63
CA MET A 19 -1.76 12.62 -21.95
C MET A 19 -1.90 11.12 -22.25
N TYR A 20 -2.62 10.37 -21.41
CA TYR A 20 -2.90 8.95 -21.64
C TYR A 20 -3.65 8.70 -22.96
N LYS A 21 -4.65 9.52 -23.28
CA LYS A 21 -5.37 9.45 -24.56
C LYS A 21 -4.52 9.84 -25.78
N GLY A 22 -3.40 10.52 -25.59
CA GLY A 22 -2.45 10.84 -26.66
C GLY A 22 -1.51 9.68 -27.02
N ILE A 23 -1.41 8.67 -26.16
CA ILE A 23 -0.58 7.48 -26.39
C ILE A 23 -1.27 6.57 -27.40
N GLU A 24 -0.52 6.01 -28.35
CA GLU A 24 -1.05 5.07 -29.35
C GLU A 24 -1.64 3.81 -28.69
N PRO A 25 -2.73 3.22 -29.21
CA PRO A 25 -3.42 2.09 -28.56
C PRO A 25 -2.51 0.91 -28.22
N ARG A 26 -1.55 0.57 -29.09
CA ARG A 26 -0.57 -0.50 -28.88
C ARG A 26 0.23 -0.33 -27.58
N TYR A 27 0.65 0.90 -27.27
CA TYR A 27 1.45 1.17 -26.09
C TYR A 27 0.63 1.12 -24.82
N ARG A 28 -0.67 1.44 -24.88
CA ARG A 28 -1.57 1.30 -23.71
C ARG A 28 -1.73 -0.16 -23.31
N ILE A 29 -1.85 -1.04 -24.29
CA ILE A 29 -1.93 -2.50 -24.08
C ILE A 29 -0.61 -3.01 -23.51
N LEU A 30 0.53 -2.60 -24.08
CA LEU A 30 1.85 -2.96 -23.56
C LEU A 30 2.06 -2.49 -22.11
N LEU A 31 1.58 -1.29 -21.76
CA LEU A 31 1.67 -0.75 -20.41
C LEU A 31 0.83 -1.57 -19.43
N GLY A 32 -0.40 -1.93 -19.82
CA GLY A 32 -1.26 -2.82 -19.03
C GLY A 32 -0.66 -4.22 -18.88
N LEU A 33 -0.14 -4.79 -19.95
CA LEU A 33 0.51 -6.10 -19.94
C LEU A 33 1.80 -6.09 -19.10
N GLY A 34 2.55 -4.98 -19.16
CA GLY A 34 3.74 -4.76 -18.34
C GLY A 34 3.40 -4.75 -16.85
N PHE A 35 2.33 -4.04 -16.44
CA PHE A 35 1.85 -4.08 -15.06
C PHE A 35 1.39 -5.48 -14.66
N MET A 36 0.63 -6.18 -15.51
CA MET A 36 0.19 -7.55 -15.25
C MET A 36 1.38 -8.49 -15.03
N GLY A 37 2.37 -8.46 -15.92
CA GLY A 37 3.59 -9.26 -15.82
C GLY A 37 4.39 -8.93 -14.58
N PHE A 38 4.54 -7.63 -14.26
CA PHE A 38 5.22 -7.18 -13.04
C PHE A 38 4.54 -7.69 -11.76
N SER A 39 3.20 -7.62 -11.70
CA SER A 39 2.44 -8.15 -10.56
C SER A 39 2.57 -9.65 -10.43
N MET A 40 2.45 -10.42 -11.53
CA MET A 40 2.63 -11.87 -11.49
C MET A 40 4.05 -12.26 -11.06
N PHE A 41 5.05 -11.55 -11.57
CA PHE A 41 6.44 -11.75 -11.16
C PHE A 41 6.63 -11.42 -9.67
N GLY A 42 6.01 -10.34 -9.18
CA GLY A 42 6.02 -9.99 -7.76
C GLY A 42 5.42 -11.08 -6.87
N LEU A 43 4.29 -11.68 -7.26
CA LEU A 43 3.72 -12.83 -6.55
C LEU A 43 4.67 -14.03 -6.56
N TRP A 44 5.19 -14.40 -7.72
CA TRP A 44 6.12 -15.52 -7.84
C TRP A 44 7.41 -15.29 -7.01
N ALA A 45 7.89 -14.05 -6.97
CA ALA A 45 9.05 -13.68 -6.18
C ALA A 45 8.75 -13.69 -4.67
N SER A 46 7.50 -13.45 -4.24
CA SER A 46 7.12 -13.41 -2.82
C SER A 46 7.50 -14.70 -2.09
N ASP A 47 7.15 -15.85 -2.67
CA ASP A 47 7.47 -17.17 -2.09
C ASP A 47 8.98 -17.36 -1.90
N LYS A 48 9.78 -16.87 -2.84
CA LYS A 48 11.26 -16.95 -2.79
C LYS A 48 11.85 -15.97 -1.78
N LEU A 49 11.25 -14.80 -1.64
CA LEU A 49 11.65 -13.83 -0.61
C LEU A 49 11.33 -14.36 0.78
N GLU A 50 10.19 -15.01 0.99
CA GLU A 50 9.84 -15.64 2.26
C GLU A 50 10.79 -16.78 2.63
N GLU A 51 11.21 -17.58 1.64
CA GLU A 51 12.22 -18.63 1.83
C GLU A 51 13.60 -18.06 2.21
N ALA A 52 14.01 -16.96 1.57
CA ALA A 52 15.31 -16.33 1.81
C ALA A 52 15.35 -15.42 3.05
N PHE A 53 14.22 -14.79 3.38
CA PHE A 53 14.04 -13.85 4.49
C PHE A 53 12.86 -14.29 5.36
N PRO A 54 13.03 -15.37 6.13
CA PRO A 54 11.99 -15.80 7.05
C PRO A 54 11.69 -14.68 8.05
N ALA A 55 10.41 -14.51 8.36
CA ALA A 55 9.99 -13.52 9.35
C ALA A 55 10.70 -13.80 10.70
N PRO A 56 11.16 -12.76 11.42
CA PRO A 56 11.68 -12.93 12.77
C PRO A 56 10.60 -13.61 13.62
N GLY A 57 10.92 -14.77 14.19
CA GLY A 57 9.98 -15.58 14.95
C GLY A 57 9.56 -14.89 16.24
N ASP A 58 8.49 -14.10 16.18
CA ASP A 58 7.43 -13.97 17.19
C ASP A 58 6.41 -12.92 16.70
N THR A 59 5.60 -13.27 15.70
CA THR A 59 4.32 -12.59 15.50
C THR A 59 3.25 -13.54 16.02
N ARG A 60 3.19 -13.69 17.35
CA ARG A 60 1.98 -14.12 18.05
C ARG A 60 0.83 -13.20 17.62
N VAL A 61 0.18 -13.53 16.53
CA VAL A 61 -1.26 -13.34 16.42
C VAL A 61 -1.82 -14.27 17.49
N THR A 62 -1.88 -13.77 18.73
CA THR A 62 -2.68 -14.41 19.75
C THR A 62 -4.08 -14.44 19.19
N HIS A 63 -4.51 -15.62 18.78
CA HIS A 63 -5.90 -15.90 18.59
C HIS A 63 -6.52 -15.79 19.98
N ILE A 64 -6.89 -14.57 20.37
CA ILE A 64 -7.52 -14.29 21.66
C ILE A 64 -8.81 -15.08 21.64
N SER A 65 -8.80 -16.23 22.29
CA SER A 65 -9.98 -17.07 22.37
C SER A 65 -10.92 -16.40 23.37
N HIS A 66 -12.23 -16.39 23.11
CA HIS A 66 -13.22 -15.83 24.04
C HIS A 66 -13.10 -16.41 25.47
N ARG A 67 -12.50 -17.60 25.62
CA ARG A 67 -12.16 -18.21 26.92
C ARG A 67 -11.11 -17.42 27.71
N ASP A 68 -10.12 -16.84 27.03
CA ASP A 68 -9.04 -16.09 27.67
C ASP A 68 -9.53 -14.72 28.16
N LEU A 69 -10.49 -14.11 27.44
CA LEU A 69 -11.13 -12.86 27.86
C LEU A 69 -12.04 -13.06 29.09
N ALA A 70 -12.77 -14.18 29.16
CA ALA A 70 -13.62 -14.51 30.30
C ALA A 70 -12.80 -14.86 31.57
N ALA A 71 -11.59 -15.38 31.40
CA ALA A 71 -10.65 -15.60 32.51
C ALA A 71 -10.07 -14.28 33.04
N SER A 72 -9.78 -13.32 32.15
CA SER A 72 -9.24 -12.00 32.54
C SER A 72 -10.26 -11.11 33.26
N SER A 73 -11.56 -11.27 33.04
CA SER A 73 -12.59 -10.50 33.76
C SER A 73 -12.90 -11.01 35.17
N ASN A 74 -12.36 -12.17 35.56
CA ASN A 74 -12.66 -12.84 36.83
C ASN A 74 -11.47 -12.90 37.80
N GLU A 75 -10.45 -12.06 37.65
CA GLU A 75 -9.47 -11.87 38.73
C GLU A 75 -10.09 -11.01 39.85
N PRO A 76 -10.32 -11.56 41.07
CA PRO A 76 -10.69 -10.74 42.20
C PRO A 76 -9.46 -9.93 42.64
N SER A 77 -9.53 -8.62 42.43
CA SER A 77 -8.65 -7.58 42.98
C SER A 77 -8.39 -7.80 44.47
N THR A 78 -7.40 -8.63 44.80
CA THR A 78 -6.97 -8.87 46.17
C THR A 78 -5.48 -9.14 46.19
N LYS A 79 -4.71 -8.06 46.23
CA LYS A 79 -3.55 -7.94 47.13
C LYS A 79 -3.12 -6.48 47.18
N GLN A 80 -3.87 -5.72 47.99
CA GLN A 80 -3.35 -4.53 48.66
C GLN A 80 -2.08 -4.93 49.43
N PRO A 81 -0.94 -4.23 49.28
CA PRO A 81 0.13 -4.33 50.24
C PRO A 81 -0.27 -3.51 51.48
N LYS A 82 -0.19 -4.11 52.66
CA LYS A 82 -0.40 -3.42 53.94
C LYS A 82 0.57 -4.00 54.97
N PRO A 83 1.01 -3.20 55.95
CA PRO A 83 1.57 -1.86 55.91
C PRO A 83 3.10 -1.85 55.92
#